data_AF-A0A435TVE2-F1
#
_entry.id   AF-A0A435TVE2-F1
#
_cell.length_a   1.000
_cell.length_b   1.000
_cell.length_c   1.000
_cell.angle_alpha   90.00
_cell.angle_beta   90.00
_cell.angle_gamma   90.00
#
_symmetry.space_group_name_H-M   'P 1'
#
loop_
_entity.id
_entity.type
_entity.pdbx_description
1 polymer ?
#
loop_
_entity_poly.entity_id
_entity_poly.type
_entity_poly.pdbx_seq_one_letter_code
_entity_poly.pdbx_strand_id
1 'polypeptide(L)'
;EDTRNGRHGPDFSPSLPEGSYRNQFWIEDPRSRALMCRGVFGQMIHIDWNTGMVVVKLSTWPDFANGAYSIATLKAVHAIATALR
;
A
#
# COMPACT_ATOMS: atom_id res chain seq x y z
N GLU A 1 -4.98 16.33 2.91
CA GLU A 1 -5.93 15.93 1.84
C GLU A 1 -5.29 15.83 0.47
N ASP A 2 -4.54 16.83 -0.03
CA ASP A 2 -4.02 16.84 -1.41
C ASP A 2 -3.23 15.58 -1.82
N THR A 3 -2.29 15.11 -0.98
CA THR A 3 -1.49 13.91 -1.25
C THR A 3 -2.31 12.62 -1.36
N ARG A 4 -3.50 12.57 -0.76
CA ARG A 4 -4.40 11.40 -0.75
C ARG A 4 -5.33 11.35 -1.96
N ASN A 5 -5.10 12.24 -2.93
CA ASN A 5 -5.85 12.31 -4.18
C ASN A 5 -4.92 12.02 -5.36
N GLY A 6 -5.49 11.54 -6.47
CA GLY A 6 -4.74 11.35 -7.70
C GLY A 6 -5.60 10.80 -8.82
N ARG A 7 -4.99 10.58 -9.98
CA ARG A 7 -5.66 9.95 -11.11
C ARG A 7 -5.61 8.44 -10.90
N HIS A 8 -6.77 7.86 -10.59
CA HIS A 8 -6.95 6.42 -10.49
C HIS A 8 -7.44 5.85 -11.83
N GLY A 9 -7.12 4.59 -12.09
CA GLY A 9 -7.60 3.85 -13.25
C GLY A 9 -7.29 2.36 -13.10
N PRO A 10 -7.94 1.50 -13.89
CA PRO A 10 -7.64 0.07 -13.89
C PRO A 10 -6.19 -0.17 -14.34
N ASP A 11 -5.63 -1.31 -13.94
CA ASP A 11 -4.33 -1.83 -14.36
C ASP A 11 -3.10 -0.99 -13.97
N PHE A 12 -3.19 -0.18 -12.92
CA PHE A 12 -2.07 0.64 -12.47
C PHE A 12 -0.84 -0.21 -12.07
N SER A 13 -1.04 -1.29 -11.31
CA SER A 13 -0.05 -2.36 -11.13
C SER A 13 -0.71 -3.64 -10.58
N PRO A 14 -0.09 -4.83 -10.70
CA PRO A 14 -0.65 -6.07 -10.13
C PRO A 14 -0.91 -6.02 -8.62
N SER A 15 -0.09 -5.27 -7.86
CA SER A 15 -0.28 -5.09 -6.42
C SER A 15 -1.22 -3.96 -6.04
N LEU A 16 -1.48 -3.01 -6.95
CA LEU A 16 -2.33 -1.83 -6.75
C LEU A 16 -3.14 -1.59 -8.03
N PRO A 17 -4.19 -2.39 -8.30
CA PRO A 17 -4.89 -2.35 -9.58
C PRO A 17 -5.52 -0.99 -9.89
N GLU A 18 -6.01 -0.30 -8.85
CA GLU A 18 -6.60 1.04 -8.94
C GLU A 18 -5.75 2.09 -8.22
N GLY A 19 -4.44 1.86 -8.14
CA GLY A 19 -3.52 2.75 -7.47
C GLY A 19 -3.35 4.10 -8.15
N SER A 20 -2.69 5.01 -7.44
CA SER A 20 -2.17 6.27 -7.97
C SER A 20 -0.84 6.59 -7.31
N TYR A 21 -0.12 7.60 -7.80
CA TYR A 21 1.10 8.11 -7.17
C TYR A 21 1.09 9.64 -7.13
N ARG A 22 1.35 10.23 -5.95
CA ARG A 22 1.42 11.68 -5.76
C ARG A 22 2.35 12.02 -4.59
N ASN A 23 3.14 13.08 -4.74
CA ASN A 23 4.00 13.63 -3.67
C ASN A 23 4.87 12.57 -2.97
N GLN A 24 5.43 11.64 -3.72
CA GLN A 24 6.27 10.54 -3.24
C GLN A 24 5.52 9.42 -2.47
N PHE A 25 4.20 9.41 -2.51
CA PHE A 25 3.37 8.34 -1.95
C PHE A 25 2.65 7.57 -3.06
N TRP A 26 2.58 6.26 -2.88
CA TRP A 26 1.59 5.42 -3.54
C TRP A 26 0.26 5.61 -2.82
N ILE A 27 -0.82 5.76 -3.58
CA ILE A 27 -2.19 5.79 -3.06
C ILE A 27 -2.79 4.46 -3.45
N GLU A 28 -3.33 3.73 -2.47
CA GLU A 28 -3.76 2.35 -2.68
C GLU A 28 -4.89 2.24 -3.70
N ASP A 29 -5.94 3.03 -3.49
CA ASP A 29 -7.16 3.02 -4.27
C ASP A 29 -8.01 4.28 -3.99
N PRO A 30 -9.01 4.63 -4.83
CA PRO A 30 -9.79 5.85 -4.66
C PRO A 30 -10.76 5.84 -3.47
N ARG A 31 -11.08 4.67 -2.89
CA ARG A 31 -12.04 4.52 -1.78
C ARG A 31 -11.35 4.64 -0.43
N SER A 32 -10.28 3.87 -0.20
CA SER A 32 -9.52 3.95 1.05
C SER A 32 -8.71 5.25 1.12
N ARG A 33 -8.14 5.67 -0.02
CA ARG A 33 -7.15 6.74 -0.11
C ARG A 33 -6.02 6.55 0.92
N ALA A 34 -5.71 5.28 1.21
CA ALA A 34 -4.61 4.89 2.07
C ALA A 34 -3.29 5.23 1.36
N LEU A 35 -2.33 5.74 2.13
CA LEU A 35 -1.02 6.09 1.62
C LEU A 35 -0.01 4.98 1.90
N MET A 36 0.91 4.79 0.96
CA MET A 36 1.99 3.85 1.07
C MET A 36 3.32 4.43 0.64
N CYS A 37 4.36 4.12 1.39
CA CYS A 37 5.75 4.17 0.93
C CYS A 37 6.22 2.75 0.71
N ARG A 38 6.85 2.48 -0.44
CA ARG A 38 7.39 1.17 -0.80
C ARG A 38 8.89 1.29 -1.01
N GLY A 39 9.63 0.36 -0.42
CA GLY A 39 11.06 0.21 -0.62
C GLY A 39 11.39 -1.17 -1.18
N VAL A 40 12.53 -1.23 -1.87
CA VAL A 40 13.11 -2.48 -2.38
C VAL A 40 13.40 -3.46 -1.24
N PHE A 41 13.51 -4.74 -1.56
CA PHE A 41 13.70 -5.80 -0.55
C PHE A 41 12.58 -5.90 0.51
N GLY A 42 11.40 -5.32 0.22
CA GLY A 42 10.17 -5.56 0.98
C GLY A 42 9.82 -4.54 2.07
N GLN A 43 10.36 -3.32 2.00
CA GLN A 43 10.02 -2.26 2.97
C GLN A 43 8.64 -1.67 2.65
N MET A 44 7.84 -1.42 3.68
CA MET A 44 6.55 -0.76 3.55
C MET A 44 6.24 0.12 4.76
N ILE A 45 5.72 1.32 4.49
CA ILE A 45 4.92 2.09 5.43
C ILE A 45 3.53 2.20 4.82
N HIS A 46 2.49 1.85 5.55
CA HIS A 46 1.08 1.95 5.13
C HIS A 46 0.30 2.79 6.17
N ILE A 47 -0.52 3.71 5.69
CA ILE A 47 -1.26 4.68 6.52
C ILE A 47 -2.71 4.72 6.04
N ASP A 48 -3.64 4.29 6.89
CA ASP A 48 -5.07 4.27 6.59
C ASP A 48 -5.89 4.96 7.69
N TRP A 49 -6.57 6.04 7.29
CA TRP A 49 -7.43 6.83 8.16
C TRP A 49 -8.78 6.15 8.43
N ASN A 50 -9.26 5.29 7.53
CA ASN A 50 -10.55 4.63 7.71
C ASN A 50 -10.49 3.61 8.85
N THR A 51 -9.31 3.03 9.09
CA THR A 51 -9.04 2.08 10.17
C THR A 51 -8.28 2.70 11.34
N GLY A 52 -7.79 3.94 11.20
CA GLY A 52 -6.94 4.58 12.21
C GLY A 52 -5.60 3.87 12.40
N MET A 53 -5.14 3.11 11.40
CA MET A 53 -4.00 2.21 11.51
C MET A 53 -2.80 2.72 10.70
N VAL A 54 -1.61 2.56 11.30
CA VAL A 54 -0.33 2.73 10.61
C VAL A 54 0.45 1.42 10.74
N VAL A 55 0.99 0.93 9.62
CA VAL A 55 1.84 -0.26 9.60
C VAL A 55 3.22 0.11 9.09
N VAL A 56 4.25 -0.33 9.80
CA VAL A 56 5.64 -0.32 9.35
C VAL A 56 6.09 -1.77 9.23
N LYS A 57 6.56 -2.16 8.04
CA LYS A 57 7.10 -3.48 7.77
C LYS A 57 8.49 -3.33 7.18
N LEU A 58 9.47 -3.87 7.89
CA LEU A 58 10.84 -4.00 7.43
C LEU A 58 11.10 -5.44 7.01
N SER A 59 11.87 -5.64 5.95
CA SER A 59 12.13 -6.96 5.40
C SER A 59 13.47 -7.01 4.68
N THR A 60 13.93 -8.21 4.36
CA THR A 60 15.12 -8.47 3.54
C THR A 60 14.76 -9.55 2.53
N TRP A 61 13.84 -9.24 1.61
CA TRP A 61 13.47 -10.18 0.55
C TRP A 61 14.70 -10.58 -0.27
N PRO A 62 14.78 -11.84 -0.75
CA PRO A 62 15.91 -12.29 -1.57
C PRO A 62 15.96 -11.55 -2.91
N ASP A 63 14.80 -11.22 -3.47
CA ASP A 63 14.68 -10.46 -4.72
C ASP A 63 14.57 -8.96 -4.46
N PHE A 64 15.14 -8.16 -5.36
CA PHE A 64 15.02 -6.70 -5.36
C PHE A 64 13.56 -6.22 -5.28
N ALA A 65 12.68 -6.86 -6.06
CA ALA A 65 11.24 -6.66 -6.04
C ALA A 65 10.53 -7.99 -6.29
N ASN A 66 9.42 -8.24 -5.56
CA ASN A 66 8.63 -9.44 -5.73
C ASN A 66 7.13 -9.10 -5.64
N GLY A 67 6.41 -9.32 -6.74
CA GLY A 67 4.99 -8.98 -6.88
C GLY A 67 4.09 -9.82 -5.97
N ALA A 68 4.34 -11.12 -5.90
CA ALA A 68 3.59 -12.04 -5.03
C ALA A 68 3.73 -11.64 -3.55
N TYR A 69 4.94 -11.30 -3.11
CA TYR A 69 5.17 -10.84 -1.73
C TYR A 69 4.56 -9.47 -1.45
N SER A 70 4.53 -8.58 -2.44
CA SER A 70 3.85 -7.29 -2.32
C SER A 70 2.34 -7.46 -2.12
N ILE A 71 1.71 -8.33 -2.93
CA ILE A 71 0.28 -8.66 -2.82
C ILE A 71 0.01 -9.33 -1.46
N ALA A 72 0.82 -10.30 -1.06
CA ALA A 72 0.67 -10.98 0.22
C ALA A 72 0.82 -10.00 1.41
N THR A 73 1.77 -9.07 1.32
CA THR A 73 1.97 -8.02 2.35
C THR A 73 0.72 -7.16 2.50
N LEU A 74 0.15 -6.67 1.38
CA LEU A 74 -1.03 -5.80 1.44
C LEU A 74 -2.26 -6.56 1.98
N LYS A 75 -2.45 -7.82 1.57
CA LYS A 75 -3.50 -8.69 2.15
C LYS A 75 -3.34 -8.87 3.66
N ALA A 76 -2.11 -9.03 4.15
CA ALA A 76 -1.85 -9.15 5.59
C ALA A 76 -2.19 -7.85 6.33
N VAL A 77 -1.83 -6.69 5.77
CA VAL A 77 -2.21 -5.38 6.33
C VAL A 77 -3.73 -5.27 6.46
N HIS A 78 -4.49 -5.60 5.42
CA HIS A 78 -5.97 -5.55 5.46
C HIS A 78 -6.57 -6.55 6.45
N ALA A 79 -6.01 -7.76 6.53
CA ALA A 79 -6.46 -8.76 7.49
C ALA A 79 -6.26 -8.30 8.94
N ILE A 80 -5.10 -7.71 9.26
CA ILE A 80 -4.83 -7.11 10.57
C ILE A 80 -5.80 -5.97 10.84
N ALA A 81 -6.01 -5.07 9.88
CA ALA A 81 -6.95 -3.95 10.02
C ALA A 81 -8.38 -4.44 10.32
N THR A 82 -8.79 -5.55 9.69
CA THR A 82 -10.11 -6.16 9.92
C THR A 82 -10.20 -6.78 11.31
N ALA A 83 -9.12 -7.39 11.81
CA ALA A 83 -9.07 -8.01 13.12
C ALA A 83 -9.00 -7.00 14.29
N LEU A 84 -8.61 -5.76 14.02
CA LEU A 84 -8.53 -4.67 15.01
C LEU A 84 -9.77 -3.77 15.05
N ARG A 85 -10.78 -4.04 14.22
CA ARG A 85 -12.10 -3.40 14.29
C ARG A 85 -12.94 -4.05 15.38
#